data_AF-A0A413QU77-F1
#
_entry.id   AF-A0A413QU77-F1
#
_cell.length_a   1.000
_cell.length_b   1.000
_cell.length_c   1.000
_cell.angle_alpha   90.00
_cell.angle_beta   90.00
_cell.angle_gamma   90.00
#
_symmetry.space_group_name_H-M   'P 1'
#
loop_
_entity.id
_entity.type
_entity.pdbx_description
1 polymer ?
#
loop_
_entity_poly.entity_id
_entity_poly.type
_entity_poly.pdbx_seq_one_letter_code
_entity_poly.pdbx_strand_id
1 'polypeptide(L)' 'MPVKQFMDTIDVADLEFEYKGKWYYICPVDNGYSCGEAGKDDTIFKTKEDILDRFLIGGISFREVLPDINW' A
#
# COMPACT_ATOMS: atom_id res chain seq x y z
N MET A 1 -7.66 -6.26 -6.40
CA MET A 1 -6.79 -5.88 -7.53
C MET A 1 -5.65 -6.88 -7.61
N PRO A 2 -5.26 -7.39 -8.79
CA PRO A 2 -4.08 -8.27 -8.92
C PRO A 2 -2.76 -7.53 -8.69
N VAL A 3 -1.72 -8.25 -8.22
CA VAL A 3 -0.37 -7.68 -8.01
C VAL A 3 0.16 -6.96 -9.25
N LYS A 4 0.01 -7.56 -10.44
CA LYS A 4 0.45 -6.93 -11.69
C LYS A 4 -0.22 -5.56 -11.89
N GLN A 5 -1.52 -5.46 -11.63
CA GLN A 5 -2.24 -4.21 -11.80
C GLN A 5 -1.75 -3.15 -10.80
N PHE A 6 -1.52 -3.53 -9.53
CA PHE A 6 -0.90 -2.63 -8.54
C PHE A 6 0.45 -2.08 -9.02
N MET A 7 1.31 -2.96 -9.54
CA MET A 7 2.63 -2.58 -10.05
C MET A 7 2.55 -1.58 -11.21
N ASP A 8 1.53 -1.70 -12.05
CA ASP A 8 1.31 -0.84 -13.21
C ASP A 8 0.69 0.52 -12.81
N THR A 9 -0.05 0.60 -11.69
CA THR A 9 -0.82 1.79 -11.30
C THR A 9 -0.14 2.67 -10.27
N ILE A 10 0.66 2.10 -9.37
CA ILE A 10 1.06 2.83 -8.16
C ILE A 10 1.95 4.05 -8.45
N ASP A 11 2.66 4.12 -9.58
CA ASP A 11 3.54 5.27 -9.88
C ASP A 11 2.81 6.53 -10.34
N VAL A 12 1.55 6.40 -10.74
CA VAL A 12 0.82 7.49 -11.41
C VAL A 12 -0.25 8.13 -10.53
N ALA A 13 -0.63 7.48 -9.43
CA ALA A 13 -1.66 7.95 -8.53
C ALA A 13 -1.49 7.37 -7.13
N ASP A 14 -1.91 8.14 -6.14
CA ASP A 14 -2.09 7.66 -4.77
C ASP A 14 -3.13 6.54 -4.74
N LEU A 15 -2.87 5.53 -3.91
CA LEU A 15 -3.76 4.41 -3.70
C LEU A 15 -4.32 4.48 -2.29
N GLU A 16 -5.60 4.84 -2.17
CA GLU A 16 -6.34 4.86 -0.92
C GLU A 16 -7.31 3.67 -0.86
N PHE A 17 -7.39 2.99 0.29
CA PHE A 17 -8.29 1.85 0.45
C PHE A 17 -8.68 1.60 1.91
N GLU A 18 -9.84 0.98 2.09
CA GLU A 18 -10.29 0.49 3.39
C GLU A 18 -9.99 -1.01 3.54
N TYR A 19 -9.44 -1.42 4.68
CA TYR A 19 -9.31 -2.83 5.06
C TYR A 19 -9.66 -3.03 6.53
N LYS A 20 -10.66 -3.88 6.80
CA LYS A 20 -11.17 -4.21 8.14
C LYS A 20 -11.55 -2.96 8.97
N GLY A 21 -12.28 -2.02 8.38
CA GLY A 21 -12.77 -0.82 9.09
C GLY A 21 -11.73 0.28 9.27
N LYS A 22 -10.59 0.19 8.58
CA LYS A 22 -9.47 1.14 8.69
C LYS A 22 -9.03 1.61 7.32
N TRP A 23 -8.70 2.89 7.23
CA TRP A 23 -8.20 3.52 6.00
C TRP A 23 -6.68 3.45 5.93
N TYR A 24 -6.18 3.15 4.74
CA TYR A 24 -4.75 3.09 4.42
C TYR A 24 -4.49 3.81 3.10
N TYR A 25 -3.25 4.24 2.92
CA TYR A 25 -2.79 4.86 1.69
C TYR A 25 -1.38 4.41 1.30
N ILE A 26 -1.10 4.48 0.01
CA ILE A 26 0.21 4.31 -0.60
C ILE A 26 0.37 5.46 -1.62
N CYS A 27 1.25 6.41 -1.33
CA CYS A 27 1.45 7.62 -2.13
C CYS A 27 2.89 7.66 -2.69
N PRO A 28 3.07 7.79 -4.01
CA PRO A 28 4.38 8.08 -4.60
C PRO A 28 4.92 9.41 -4.10
N VAL A 29 6.19 9.42 -3.73
CA VAL A 29 6.93 10.62 -3.30
C VAL A 29 8.31 10.63 -3.94
N ASP A 30 9.01 11.77 -3.93
CA ASP A 30 10.31 11.96 -4.60
C ASP A 30 11.34 10.84 -4.34
N ASN A 31 11.27 10.21 -3.16
CA ASN A 31 12.23 9.23 -2.70
C ASN A 31 11.63 7.84 -2.41
N GLY A 32 10.49 7.51 -3.02
CA GLY A 32 9.85 6.20 -2.88
C GLY A 32 8.34 6.30 -2.72
N TYR A 33 7.79 5.58 -1.75
CA TYR A 33 6.36 5.48 -1.52
C TYR A 33 6.06 5.65 -0.03
N SER A 34 5.22 6.63 0.32
CA SER A 34 4.72 6.82 1.68
C SER A 34 3.53 5.91 1.90
N CYS A 35 3.63 4.98 2.85
CA CYS A 35 2.57 4.04 3.18
C CYS A 35 2.16 4.18 4.64
N GLY A 36 0.86 4.23 4.91
CA GLY A 36 0.37 4.45 6.27
C GLY A 36 -1.07 4.01 6.50
N GLU A 37 -1.41 3.83 7.78
CA GLU A 37 -2.80 3.80 8.26
C GLU A 37 -3.20 5.25 8.58
N ALA A 38 -4.38 5.66 8.15
CA ALA A 38 -4.88 7.02 8.39
C ALA A 38 -4.84 7.38 9.89
N GLY A 39 -4.20 8.51 10.21
CA GLY A 39 -4.02 8.98 11.59
C GLY A 39 -2.85 8.34 12.34
N LYS A 40 -1.92 7.67 11.65
CA LYS A 40 -0.67 7.15 12.21
C LYS A 40 0.54 7.64 11.41
N ASP A 41 1.73 7.34 11.93
CA ASP A 41 2.99 7.63 11.25
C ASP A 41 3.14 6.76 9.99
N ASP A 42 3.72 7.37 8.96
CA ASP A 42 4.02 6.73 7.69
C ASP A 42 5.34 5.98 7.71
N THR A 43 5.46 5.00 6.81
CA THR A 43 6.72 4.36 6.45
C THR A 43 7.04 4.62 4.99
N ILE A 44 8.27 5.05 4.71
CA ILE A 44 8.76 5.23 3.34
C ILE A 44 9.40 3.92 2.84
N PHE A 45 8.87 3.38 1.75
CA PHE A 45 9.46 2.25 1.03
C PHE A 45 10.12 2.71 -0.27
N LYS A 46 11.20 2.06 -0.68
CA LYS A 46 11.97 2.47 -1.86
C LYS A 46 11.49 1.84 -3.16
N THR A 47 10.93 0.64 -3.08
CA THR A 47 10.47 -0.13 -4.24
C THR A 47 9.04 -0.61 -4.01
N LYS A 48 8.34 -0.93 -5.11
CA LYS A 48 6.99 -1.48 -5.04
C LYS A 48 6.98 -2.88 -4.41
N GLU A 49 8.05 -3.64 -4.62
CA GLU A 49 8.27 -4.94 -3.99
C GLU A 49 8.40 -4.80 -2.46
N ASP A 50 9.14 -3.78 -1.99
CA ASP A 50 9.23 -3.49 -0.56
C ASP A 50 7.85 -3.18 0.04
N ILE A 51 6.97 -2.47 -0.69
CA ILE A 51 5.59 -2.23 -0.23
C ILE A 51 4.86 -3.56 -0.09
N LEU A 52 4.86 -4.40 -1.13
CA LEU A 52 4.16 -5.68 -1.13
C LEU A 52 4.60 -6.58 0.03
N ASP A 53 5.89 -6.63 0.33
CA ASP A 53 6.44 -7.61 1.27
C ASP A 53 6.64 -7.06 2.69
N ARG A 54 6.69 -5.73 2.87
CA ARG A 54 7.06 -5.10 4.15
C ARG A 54 6.08 -4.05 4.66
N PHE A 55 5.13 -3.58 3.84
CA PHE A 55 4.01 -2.80 4.38
C PHE A 55 3.05 -3.74 5.08
N LEU A 56 3.07 -3.73 6.41
CA LEU A 56 2.30 -4.65 7.24
C LEU A 56 0.96 -4.04 7.63
N ILE A 57 -0.12 -4.72 7.27
CA ILE A 57 -1.49 -4.38 7.63
C ILE A 57 -1.98 -5.41 8.65
N GLY A 58 -2.04 -5.00 9.92
CA GLY A 58 -2.40 -5.92 11.01
C GLY A 58 -1.41 -7.09 11.17
N GLY A 59 -0.13 -6.88 10.82
CA GLY A 59 0.91 -7.91 10.88
C GLY A 59 1.00 -8.82 9.65
N ILE A 60 0.14 -8.62 8.64
CA ILE A 60 0.12 -9.37 7.38
C ILE A 60 0.67 -8.49 6.27
N SER A 61 1.41 -9.08 5.33
CA SER A 61 1.99 -8.33 4.21
C SER A 61 0.91 -7.71 3.31
N PHE A 62 1.18 -6.56 2.71
CA PHE A 62 0.26 -5.96 1.75
C PHE A 62 -0.02 -6.89 0.56
N ARG A 63 0.95 -7.71 0.14
CA ARG A 63 0.78 -8.74 -0.90
C ARG A 63 -0.39 -9.69 -0.61
N GLU A 64 -0.50 -10.12 0.65
CA GLU A 64 -1.57 -11.03 1.09
C GLU A 64 -2.90 -10.30 1.28
N VAL A 65 -2.87 -9.01 1.64
CA VAL A 65 -4.08 -8.18 1.82
C VAL A 65 -4.67 -7.69 0.48
N LEU A 66 -3.83 -7.42 -0.51
CA LEU A 66 -4.21 -6.87 -1.81
C LEU A 66 -5.40 -7.57 -2.51
N PRO A 67 -5.47 -8.92 -2.58
CA PRO A 67 -6.61 -9.60 -3.19
C PRO A 67 -7.91 -9.47 -2.39
N ASP A 68 -7.84 -9.19 -1.07
CA ASP A 68 -8.99 -9.12 -0.16
C ASP A 68 -9.60 -7.71 -0.07
N ILE A 69 -8.90 -6.68 -0.55
CA ILE A 69 -9.40 -5.32 -0.59
C ILE A 69 -10.57 -5.23 -1.57
N ASN A 70 -11.67 -4.63 -1.11
CA ASN A 70 -12.77 -4.23 -1.97
C ASN A 70 -12.45 -2.87 -2.59
N TRP A 71 -12.14 -2.87 -3.90
CA TRP A 71 -11.73 -1.70 -4.67
C TRP A 71 -12.92 -0.90 -5.18
#